data_AF-A0A329MFI4-F1
#
_entry.id   AF-A0A329MFI4-F1
#
_cell.length_a   1.000
_cell.length_b   1.000
_cell.length_c   1.000
_cell.angle_alpha   90.00
_cell.angle_beta   90.00
_cell.angle_gamma   90.00
#
_symmetry.space_group_name_H-M   'P 1'
#
loop_
_entity.id
_entity.type
_entity.pdbx_description
1 polymer ?
#
loop_
_entity_poly.entity_id
_entity_poly.type
_entity_poly.pdbx_seq_one_letter_code
_entity_poly.pdbx_strand_id
1 'polypeptide(L)'
;MIHIPDIDGLTQARRLNEVTDMARSLIAISTDTTFEDVDIEVASIRMDSPHFTELLGKAEDIQDRRSQLRQLEEGLRRDSREFAYYLHAEGVPVRDIGELLGVTPQRVSQLLNET
;
A
#
# COMPACT_ATOMS: atom_id res chain seq x y z
N MET A 1 5.77 23.86 -2.97
CA MET A 1 4.74 24.84 -2.58
C MET A 1 3.40 24.11 -2.54
N ILE A 2 2.51 24.51 -1.63
CA ILE A 2 1.18 23.92 -1.44
C ILE A 2 0.20 25.07 -1.55
N HIS A 3 -0.68 25.00 -2.54
CA HIS A 3 -1.69 26.03 -2.80
C HIS A 3 -3.06 25.50 -2.37
N ILE A 4 -3.80 26.32 -1.63
CA ILE A 4 -5.12 26.00 -1.06
C ILE A 4 -6.13 26.97 -1.68
N PRO A 5 -6.84 26.56 -2.75
CA PRO A 5 -7.61 27.49 -3.59
C PRO A 5 -8.71 28.25 -2.83
N ASP A 6 -9.42 27.58 -1.93
CA ASP A 6 -10.61 28.14 -1.27
C ASP A 6 -10.29 29.31 -0.32
N ILE A 7 -9.05 29.39 0.15
CA ILE A 7 -8.56 30.46 1.01
C ILE A 7 -7.46 31.31 0.35
N ASP A 8 -7.22 31.10 -0.95
CA ASP A 8 -6.08 31.68 -1.72
C ASP A 8 -4.75 31.57 -0.94
N GLY A 9 -4.59 30.44 -0.25
CA GLY A 9 -3.55 30.22 0.73
C GLY A 9 -2.33 29.56 0.11
N LEU A 10 -1.13 29.98 0.54
CA LEU A 10 0.12 29.40 0.08
C LEU A 10 1.01 29.02 1.26
N THR A 11 1.42 27.76 1.33
CA THR A 11 2.39 27.23 2.29
C THR A 11 3.43 26.36 1.60
N GLN A 12 4.35 25.78 2.36
CA GLN A 12 5.44 24.96 1.85
C GLN A 12 5.77 23.80 2.77
N ALA A 13 6.23 22.71 2.19
CA ALA A 13 6.74 21.53 2.87
C ALA A 13 8.07 21.14 2.23
N ARG A 14 8.97 20.51 3.00
CA ARG A 14 10.21 19.97 2.46
C ARG A 14 10.01 18.58 1.87
N ARG A 15 9.02 17.85 2.37
CA ARG A 15 8.72 16.47 1.99
C ARG A 15 7.23 16.30 1.67
N LEU A 16 6.89 15.34 0.80
CA LEU A 16 5.49 15.07 0.44
C LEU A 16 4.64 14.61 1.63
N ASN A 17 5.21 13.89 2.60
CA ASN A 17 4.49 13.45 3.79
C ASN A 17 4.19 14.59 4.78
N GLU A 18 4.81 15.76 4.63
CA GLU A 18 4.52 16.96 5.44
C GLU A 18 3.41 17.81 4.80
N VAL A 19 3.00 17.51 3.55
CA VAL A 19 2.07 18.36 2.78
C VAL A 19 0.74 18.53 3.49
N THR A 20 0.16 17.43 3.98
CA THR A 20 -1.13 17.45 4.68
C THR A 20 -1.06 18.29 5.95
N ASP A 21 -0.04 18.09 6.77
CA ASP A 21 0.11 18.82 8.03
C ASP A 21 0.30 20.32 7.79
N MET A 22 1.15 20.68 6.82
CA MET A 22 1.37 22.09 6.47
C MET A 22 0.10 22.77 5.92
N ALA A 23 -0.71 22.04 5.13
CA ALA A 23 -1.97 22.54 4.62
C ALA A 23 -3.01 22.73 5.73
N ARG A 24 -3.17 21.72 6.61
CA ARG A 24 -4.07 21.78 7.77
C ARG A 24 -3.73 22.93 8.70
N SER A 25 -2.44 23.12 9.01
CA SER A 25 -2.01 24.27 9.83
C SER A 25 -2.40 25.61 9.22
N LEU A 26 -2.22 25.80 7.91
CA LEU A 26 -2.62 27.04 7.25
C LEU A 26 -4.13 27.26 7.29
N ILE A 27 -4.92 26.23 6.97
CA ILE A 27 -6.40 26.31 6.98
C ILE A 27 -6.93 26.60 8.38
N ALA A 28 -6.43 25.91 9.41
CA ALA A 28 -6.83 26.10 10.79
C ALA A 28 -6.66 27.57 11.22
N ILE A 29 -5.49 28.15 10.94
CA ILE A 29 -5.19 29.55 11.24
C ILE A 29 -6.07 30.51 10.42
N SER A 30 -6.25 30.24 9.13
CA SER A 30 -7.00 31.13 8.23
C SER A 30 -8.51 31.11 8.45
N THR A 31 -9.06 30.02 8.99
CA THR A 31 -10.52 29.82 9.13
C THR A 31 -10.99 29.75 10.59
N ASP A 32 -10.08 29.95 11.55
CA ASP A 32 -10.35 29.87 12.99
C ASP A 32 -11.00 28.54 13.40
N THR A 33 -10.54 27.44 12.79
CA THR A 33 -10.95 26.06 13.11
C THR A 33 -9.79 25.30 13.74
N THR A 34 -10.08 24.15 14.34
CA THR A 34 -9.02 23.30 14.92
C THR A 34 -8.30 22.49 13.84
N PHE A 35 -7.07 22.08 14.11
CA PHE A 35 -6.26 21.31 13.17
C PHE A 35 -6.89 19.94 12.86
N GLU A 36 -7.50 19.32 13.87
CA GLU A 36 -8.14 18.00 13.78
C GLU A 36 -9.46 18.04 12.99
N ASP A 37 -10.12 19.19 12.93
CA ASP A 37 -11.38 19.38 12.19
C ASP A 37 -11.15 19.61 10.68
N VAL A 38 -9.90 19.69 10.22
CA VAL A 38 -9.55 19.89 8.80
C VAL A 38 -9.18 18.57 8.15
N ASP A 39 -10.02 18.08 7.23
CA ASP A 39 -9.65 16.99 6.35
C ASP A 39 -9.07 17.50 5.02
N ILE A 40 -8.08 16.78 4.47
CA ILE A 40 -7.33 17.19 3.29
C ILE A 40 -7.19 16.03 2.32
N GLU A 41 -7.59 16.28 1.09
CA GLU A 41 -7.26 15.46 -0.07
C GLU A 41 -6.32 16.25 -1.01
N VAL A 42 -5.20 15.64 -1.40
CA VAL A 42 -4.26 16.26 -2.33
C VAL A 42 -4.79 16.08 -3.76
N ALA A 43 -5.42 17.12 -4.31
CA ALA A 43 -6.05 17.06 -5.63
C ALA A 43 -5.07 16.93 -6.81
N SER A 44 -3.87 17.52 -6.72
CA SER A 44 -2.84 17.34 -7.75
C SER A 44 -1.44 17.69 -7.25
N ILE A 45 -0.43 17.02 -7.79
CA ILE A 45 0.99 17.37 -7.61
C ILE A 45 1.52 17.79 -8.98
N ARG A 46 2.25 18.92 -9.04
CA ARG A 46 2.80 19.47 -10.30
C ARG A 46 4.28 19.79 -10.12
N MET A 47 5.05 19.64 -11.20
CA MET A 47 6.40 20.17 -11.34
C MET A 47 6.49 20.86 -12.69
N ASP A 48 7.37 21.84 -12.80
CA ASP A 48 7.63 22.56 -14.05
C ASP A 48 8.30 21.68 -15.13
N SER A 49 8.74 20.48 -14.76
CA SER A 49 9.30 19.51 -15.69
C SER A 49 8.20 18.83 -16.52
N PRO A 50 8.26 18.88 -17.87
CA PRO A 50 7.28 18.25 -18.74
C PRO A 50 7.12 16.73 -18.55
N HIS A 51 8.17 16.05 -18.08
CA HIS A 51 8.16 14.60 -17.86
C HIS A 51 7.49 14.18 -16.55
N PHE A 52 7.15 15.13 -15.69
CA PHE A 52 6.67 14.82 -14.35
C PHE A 52 5.29 14.15 -14.35
N THR A 53 4.39 14.57 -15.24
CA THR A 53 3.06 13.95 -15.36
C THR A 53 3.15 12.47 -15.71
N GLU A 54 4.07 12.10 -16.62
CA GLU A 54 4.32 10.69 -16.97
C GLU A 54 4.89 9.91 -15.79
N LEU A 55 5.81 10.51 -15.03
CA LEU A 55 6.39 9.88 -13.84
C LEU A 55 5.38 9.69 -12.71
N LEU A 56 4.45 10.62 -12.52
CA LEU A 56 3.35 10.48 -11.55
C LEU A 56 2.43 9.32 -11.92
N GLY A 57 1.97 9.25 -13.17
CA GLY A 57 1.14 8.13 -13.64
C GLY A 57 1.87 6.78 -13.50
N LYS A 58 3.20 6.76 -13.69
CA LYS A 58 4.00 5.55 -13.45
C LYS A 58 4.09 5.19 -11.97
N ALA A 59 4.17 6.17 -11.07
CA ALA A 59 4.16 5.92 -9.63
C ALA A 59 2.82 5.32 -9.15
N GLU A 60 1.71 5.81 -9.70
CA GLU A 60 0.37 5.27 -9.47
C GLU A 60 0.25 3.82 -9.99
N ASP A 61 0.65 3.54 -11.23
CA ASP A 61 0.66 2.17 -11.78
C ASP A 61 1.52 1.21 -10.93
N ILE A 62 2.66 1.67 -10.40
CA ILE A 62 3.49 0.87 -9.49
C ILE A 62 2.76 0.60 -8.16
N GLN A 63 2.05 1.58 -7.60
CA GLN A 63 1.26 1.41 -6.38
C GLN A 63 0.14 0.39 -6.59
N ASP A 64 -0.58 0.49 -7.71
CA ASP A 64 -1.68 -0.42 -8.06
C ASP A 64 -1.18 -1.84 -8.26
N ARG A 65 -0.10 -2.03 -9.03
CA ARG A 65 0.53 -3.35 -9.20
C ARG A 65 1.00 -3.94 -7.88
N ARG A 66 1.55 -3.13 -6.98
CA ARG A 66 1.92 -3.59 -5.62
C ARG A 66 0.69 -4.02 -4.83
N SER A 67 -0.44 -3.32 -4.96
CA SER A 67 -1.69 -3.71 -4.31
C SER A 67 -2.21 -5.04 -4.83
N GLN A 68 -2.22 -5.22 -6.15
CA GLN A 68 -2.60 -6.48 -6.80
C GLN A 68 -1.68 -7.63 -6.39
N LEU A 69 -0.36 -7.41 -6.34
CA LEU A 69 0.60 -8.42 -5.87
C LEU A 69 0.31 -8.84 -4.44
N ARG A 70 0.05 -7.90 -3.52
CA ARG A 70 -0.30 -8.23 -2.13
C ARG A 70 -1.55 -9.11 -2.05
N GLN A 71 -2.59 -8.78 -2.82
CA GLN A 71 -3.83 -9.58 -2.85
C GLN A 71 -3.58 -10.99 -3.41
N LEU A 72 -2.79 -11.11 -4.48
CA LEU A 72 -2.42 -12.40 -5.05
C LEU A 72 -1.55 -13.23 -4.09
N GLU A 73 -0.59 -12.61 -3.41
CA GLU A 73 0.26 -13.26 -2.41
C GLU A 73 -0.56 -13.77 -1.22
N GLU A 74 -1.54 -13.00 -0.76
CA GLU A 74 -2.45 -13.41 0.32
C GLU A 74 -3.32 -14.60 -0.09
N GLY A 75 -3.89 -14.56 -1.30
CA GLY A 75 -4.65 -15.68 -1.88
C GLY A 75 -3.78 -16.93 -2.04
N LEU A 76 -2.59 -16.80 -2.63
CA LEU A 76 -1.65 -17.91 -2.83
C LEU A 76 -1.25 -18.55 -1.48
N ARG A 77 -1.02 -17.73 -0.46
CA ARG A 77 -0.69 -18.21 0.88
C ARG A 77 -1.84 -19.02 1.48
N ARG A 78 -3.08 -18.52 1.35
CA ARG A 78 -4.28 -19.22 1.81
C ARG A 78 -4.45 -20.56 1.11
N ASP A 79 -4.39 -20.57 -0.23
CA ASP A 79 -4.63 -21.76 -1.04
C ASP A 79 -3.54 -22.81 -0.83
N SER A 80 -2.27 -22.39 -0.75
CA SER A 80 -1.14 -23.29 -0.44
C SER A 80 -1.28 -23.94 0.92
N ARG A 81 -1.77 -23.17 1.91
CA ARG A 81 -2.04 -23.67 3.25
C ARG A 81 -3.16 -24.70 3.21
N GLU A 82 -4.33 -24.35 2.67
CA GLU A 82 -5.48 -25.25 2.57
C GLU A 82 -5.11 -26.57 1.88
N PHE A 83 -4.39 -26.49 0.77
CA PHE A 83 -3.90 -27.66 0.04
C PHE A 83 -2.97 -28.53 0.90
N ALA A 84 -1.99 -27.92 1.58
CA ALA A 84 -1.09 -28.65 2.46
C ALA A 84 -1.84 -29.34 3.62
N TYR A 85 -2.80 -28.67 4.25
CA TYR A 85 -3.62 -29.23 5.32
C TYR A 85 -4.46 -30.41 4.83
N TYR A 86 -5.14 -30.27 3.69
CA TYR A 86 -5.97 -31.33 3.12
C TYR A 86 -5.16 -32.60 2.84
N LEU A 87 -4.03 -32.48 2.14
CA LEU A 87 -3.18 -33.64 1.83
C LEU A 87 -2.53 -34.25 3.08
N HIS A 88 -2.09 -33.42 4.03
CA HIS A 88 -1.53 -33.92 5.28
C HIS A 88 -2.58 -34.70 6.10
N ALA A 89 -3.84 -34.25 6.11
CA ALA A 89 -4.95 -34.96 6.77
C ALA A 89 -5.24 -36.32 6.14
N GLU A 90 -5.06 -36.46 4.82
CA GLU A 90 -5.14 -37.72 4.07
C GLU A 90 -3.88 -38.61 4.22
N GLY A 91 -2.91 -38.19 5.04
CA GLY A 91 -1.69 -38.95 5.33
C GLY A 91 -0.58 -38.84 4.28
N VAL A 92 -0.68 -37.87 3.37
CA VAL A 92 0.38 -37.63 2.37
C VAL A 92 1.64 -37.09 3.07
N PRO A 93 2.84 -37.67 2.80
CA PRO A 93 4.08 -37.19 3.39
C PRO A 93 4.39 -35.74 3.03
N VAL A 94 4.88 -34.96 4.01
CA VAL A 94 5.28 -33.54 3.86
C VAL A 94 6.22 -33.29 2.68
N ARG A 95 7.11 -34.27 2.39
CA ARG A 95 8.05 -34.18 1.27
C ARG A 95 7.34 -34.19 -0.08
N ASP A 96 6.31 -35.01 -0.23
CA ASP A 96 5.56 -35.15 -1.48
C ASP A 96 4.63 -33.95 -1.68
N ILE A 97 4.05 -33.43 -0.58
CA ILE A 97 3.32 -32.16 -0.60
C ILE A 97 4.23 -31.01 -1.07
N GLY A 98 5.50 -31.02 -0.64
CA GLY A 98 6.50 -30.03 -1.08
C GLY A 98 6.77 -30.11 -2.58
N GLU A 99 6.91 -31.31 -3.13
CA GLU A 99 7.07 -31.53 -4.57
C GLU A 99 5.85 -31.01 -5.36
N LEU A 100 4.63 -31.28 -4.88
CA LEU A 100 3.39 -30.84 -5.53
C LEU A 100 3.22 -29.31 -5.50
N LEU A 101 3.61 -28.66 -4.39
CA LEU A 101 3.55 -27.20 -4.23
C LEU A 101 4.77 -26.48 -4.82
N GLY A 102 5.80 -27.20 -5.27
CA GLY A 102 7.06 -26.61 -5.74
C GLY A 102 7.85 -25.88 -4.66
N VAL A 103 7.74 -26.31 -3.41
CA VAL A 103 8.42 -25.71 -2.24
C VAL A 103 9.18 -26.76 -1.43
N THR A 104 10.07 -26.31 -0.55
CA THR A 104 10.81 -27.23 0.31
C THR A 104 9.89 -27.89 1.35
N PRO A 105 10.21 -29.10 1.83
CA PRO A 105 9.45 -29.75 2.90
C PRO A 105 9.36 -28.90 4.17
N GLN A 106 10.40 -28.12 4.49
CA GLN A 106 10.40 -27.18 5.60
C GLN A 106 9.34 -26.07 5.42
N ARG A 107 9.14 -25.58 4.19
CA ARG A 107 8.11 -24.58 3.91
C ARG A 107 6.71 -25.17 4.10
N VAL A 108 6.50 -26.43 3.73
CA VAL A 108 5.23 -27.14 4.00
C VAL A 108 4.99 -27.24 5.51
N SER A 109 5.99 -27.66 6.29
CA SER A 109 5.88 -27.66 7.76
C SER A 109 5.55 -26.29 8.34
N GLN A 110 6.07 -25.20 7.76
CA GLN A 110 5.70 -23.84 8.19
C GLN A 110 4.23 -23.54 7.88
N LEU A 111 3.75 -23.83 6.66
CA LEU A 111 2.36 -23.61 6.28
C LEU A 111 1.38 -24.36 7.19
N LEU A 112 1.72 -25.59 7.60
CA LEU A 112 0.94 -26.39 8.54
C LEU A 112 0.95 -25.86 9.98
N ASN A 113 1.89 -24.96 10.32
CA ASN A 113 2.05 -24.41 11.67
C ASN A 113 1.68 -22.91 11.75
N GLU A 114 1.48 -22.22 10.63
CA GLU A 114 0.94 -20.86 10.61
C GLU A 114 -0.53 -20.90 11.10
N THR A 115 -0.90 -20.08 12.09
CA THR A 115 -2.26 -19.98 12.65
C THR A 115 -3.18 -19.20 11.74
#